data_AF-A0A1E7P842-F1
#
_entry.id   AF-A0A1E7P842-F1
#
_cell.length_a   1.000
_cell.length_b   1.000
_cell.length_c   1.000
_cell.angle_alpha   90.00
_cell.angle_beta   90.00
_cell.angle_gamma   90.00
#
_symmetry.space_group_name_H-M   'P 1'
#
loop_
_entity.id
_entity.type
_entity.pdbx_description
1 polymer ?
#
loop_
_entity_poly.entity_id
_entity_poly.type
_entity_poly.pdbx_seq_one_letter_code
_entity_poly.pdbx_strand_id
1 'polypeptide(L)'
;MQGYAMEKEITLNESFKTLLKSIFSDTDQAKKLIQAFEEFANDRATTQRLNFGNLKQEAIEQIRNELVSKDLFQSETKGLEAEIKRMESSLQSEIKLSVSSLNNKESIGL
;
A
#
# COMPACT_ATOMS: atom_id res chain seq x y z
N MET A 1 4.76 55.13 -9.65
CA MET A 1 4.44 54.09 -8.65
C MET A 1 4.81 52.75 -9.25
N GLN A 2 5.94 52.16 -8.84
CA GLN A 2 6.29 50.79 -9.20
C GLN A 2 5.46 49.86 -8.31
N GLY A 3 4.60 49.04 -8.93
CA GLY A 3 3.85 48.01 -8.23
C GLY A 3 4.82 46.96 -7.72
N TYR A 4 4.85 46.75 -6.41
CA TYR A 4 5.57 45.63 -5.81
C TYR A 4 4.96 44.32 -6.35
N ALA A 5 5.77 43.50 -6.99
CA ALA A 5 5.39 42.12 -7.29
C ALA A 5 5.20 41.41 -5.95
N MET A 6 3.97 41.03 -5.62
CA MET A 6 3.74 40.16 -4.46
C MET A 6 4.40 38.82 -4.76
N GLU A 7 5.45 38.48 -3.99
CA GLU A 7 6.01 37.14 -4.03
C GLU A 7 4.90 36.14 -3.69
N LYS A 8 4.75 35.15 -4.58
CA LYS A 8 3.67 34.19 -4.47
C LYS A 8 4.01 33.24 -3.35
N GLU A 9 3.20 33.23 -2.29
CA GLU A 9 3.38 32.34 -1.15
C GLU A 9 3.43 30.88 -1.62
N ILE A 10 4.52 30.21 -1.30
CA ILE A 10 4.73 28.81 -1.64
C ILE A 10 3.87 27.97 -0.71
N THR A 11 2.95 27.23 -1.29
CA THR A 11 2.13 26.23 -0.58
C THR A 11 2.46 24.85 -1.11
N LEU A 12 2.37 23.84 -0.24
CA LEU A 12 2.59 22.47 -0.69
C LEU A 12 1.43 22.04 -1.60
N ASN A 13 1.73 21.22 -2.61
CA ASN A 13 0.67 20.64 -3.43
C ASN A 13 -0.17 19.63 -2.62
N GLU A 14 -1.43 19.46 -3.01
CA GLU A 14 -2.37 18.61 -2.26
C GLU A 14 -1.97 17.13 -2.23
N SER A 15 -1.30 16.63 -3.26
CA SER A 15 -0.79 15.24 -3.26
C SER A 15 0.25 15.02 -2.17
N PHE A 16 1.16 15.98 -1.97
CA PHE A 16 2.19 15.91 -0.93
C PHE A 16 1.59 16.08 0.47
N LYS A 17 0.62 17.00 0.64
CA LYS A 17 -0.13 17.13 1.90
C LYS A 17 -0.88 15.84 2.25
N THR A 18 -1.45 15.17 1.24
CA THR A 18 -2.15 13.88 1.42
C THR A 18 -1.18 12.79 1.87
N LEU A 19 0.01 12.72 1.25
CA LEU A 19 1.06 11.79 1.66
C LEU A 19 1.50 12.02 3.11
N LEU A 20 1.73 13.27 3.52
CA LEU A 20 2.09 13.56 4.90
C LEU A 20 0.99 13.13 5.88
N LYS A 21 -0.29 13.36 5.54
CA LYS A 21 -1.42 12.90 6.35
C LYS A 21 -1.55 11.38 6.40
N SER A 22 -1.12 10.64 5.38
CA SER A 22 -1.16 9.18 5.41
C SER A 22 -0.04 8.57 6.23
N ILE A 23 1.10 9.26 6.38
CA ILE A 23 2.27 8.77 7.13
C ILE A 23 2.13 8.98 8.65
N PHE A 24 1.31 9.95 9.10
CA PHE A 24 1.12 10.23 10.52
C PHE A 24 -0.30 9.90 10.94
N SER A 25 -0.45 9.05 11.96
CA SER A 25 -1.75 8.71 12.53
C SER A 25 -2.39 9.92 13.24
N ASP A 26 -1.56 10.80 13.79
CA ASP A 26 -1.97 12.07 14.39
C ASP A 26 -2.07 13.17 13.32
N THR A 27 -3.31 13.55 13.00
CA THR A 27 -3.58 14.60 12.01
C THR A 27 -3.01 15.97 12.38
N ASP A 28 -2.81 16.26 13.67
CA ASP A 28 -2.25 17.53 14.12
C ASP A 28 -0.73 17.55 13.96
N GLN A 29 -0.05 16.40 14.08
CA GLN A 29 1.37 16.29 13.71
C GLN A 29 1.57 16.53 12.21
N ALA A 30 0.73 15.93 11.36
CA ALA A 30 0.78 16.16 9.92
C ALA A 30 0.59 17.64 9.56
N LYS A 31 -0.37 18.33 10.21
CA LYS A 31 -0.59 19.78 10.01
C LYS A 31 0.61 20.63 10.42
N LYS A 32 1.20 20.37 11.60
CA LYS A 32 2.40 21.08 12.07
C LYS A 32 3.56 20.92 11.11
N LEU A 33 3.73 19.72 10.54
CA LEU A 33 4.79 19.45 9.59
C LEU A 33 4.54 20.15 8.24
N ILE A 34 3.31 20.11 7.72
CA ILE A 34 2.91 20.86 6.52
C ILE A 34 3.20 22.35 6.70
N GLN A 35 2.76 22.92 7.82
CA GLN A 35 2.96 24.33 8.12
C GLN A 35 4.45 24.68 8.25
N ALA A 36 5.25 23.82 8.89
CA ALA A 36 6.69 24.05 8.99
C ALA A 36 7.40 24.03 7.63
N PHE A 37 6.99 23.14 6.72
CA PHE A 37 7.49 23.11 5.35
C PHE A 37 7.12 24.37 4.55
N GLU A 38 5.88 24.85 4.70
CA GLU A 38 5.43 26.09 4.05
C GLU A 38 6.14 27.30 4.65
N GLU A 39 6.31 27.38 5.98
CA GLU A 39 7.10 28.43 6.64
C GLU A 39 8.54 28.43 6.13
N PHE A 40 9.20 27.26 6.07
CA PHE A 40 10.56 27.12 5.55
C PHE A 40 10.67 27.50 4.07
N ALA A 41 9.75 27.04 3.22
CA ALA A 41 9.78 27.34 1.78
C ALA A 41 9.56 28.84 1.48
N ASN A 42 8.96 29.58 2.41
CA ASN A 42 8.75 31.02 2.31
C ASN A 42 9.80 31.82 3.12
N ASP A 43 10.95 31.21 3.46
CA ASP A 43 12.03 31.82 4.26
C ASP A 43 11.56 32.43 5.60
N ARG A 44 10.48 31.87 6.17
CA ARG A 44 9.95 32.28 7.49
C ARG A 44 10.54 31.41 8.59
N ALA A 45 10.78 32.02 9.74
CA ALA A 45 11.13 31.27 10.95
C ALA A 45 9.99 30.32 11.31
N THR A 46 10.32 29.03 11.49
CA THR A 46 9.31 28.03 11.83
C THR A 46 8.73 28.32 13.22
N THR A 47 7.43 28.53 13.32
CA THR A 47 6.71 28.73 14.59
C THR A 47 6.30 27.40 15.23
N GLN A 48 6.42 26.32 14.47
CA GLN A 48 6.05 24.97 14.88
C GLN A 48 7.14 24.30 15.69
N ARG A 49 6.80 23.86 16.90
CA ARG A 49 7.66 22.99 17.70
C ARG A 49 7.55 21.56 17.16
N LEU A 50 8.53 21.15 16.35
CA LEU A 50 8.62 19.80 15.81
C LEU A 50 9.47 18.90 16.71
N ASN A 51 8.96 17.71 17.02
CA ASN A 51 9.76 16.64 17.64
C ASN A 51 10.10 15.59 16.58
N PHE A 52 11.26 15.76 15.92
CA PHE A 52 11.73 14.86 14.88
C PHE A 52 12.03 13.44 15.37
N GLY A 53 12.28 13.25 16.67
CA GLY A 53 12.48 11.91 17.25
C GLY A 53 11.21 11.06 17.15
N ASN A 54 10.08 11.62 17.60
CA ASN A 54 8.79 10.94 17.54
C ASN A 54 8.32 10.74 16.09
N LEU A 55 8.42 11.79 15.26
CA LEU A 55 8.02 11.73 13.84
C LEU A 55 8.79 10.64 13.08
N LYS A 56 10.10 10.49 13.34
CA LYS A 56 10.91 9.45 12.70
C LYS A 56 10.49 8.05 13.16
N GLN A 57 10.15 7.87 14.44
CA GLN A 57 9.70 6.58 14.95
C GLN A 57 8.34 6.18 14.38
N GLU A 58 7.36 7.08 14.39
CA GLU A 58 6.02 6.82 13.82
C GLU A 58 6.12 6.45 12.33
N ALA A 59 6.89 7.20 11.55
CA ALA A 59 7.09 6.90 10.13
C ALA A 59 7.77 5.54 9.90
N ILE A 60 8.78 5.19 10.71
CA ILE A 60 9.45 3.87 10.62
C ILE A 60 8.48 2.74 10.98
N GLU A 61 7.66 2.92 12.01
CA GLU A 61 6.68 1.92 12.45
C GLU A 61 5.62 1.69 11.38
N GLN A 62 5.10 2.75 10.76
CA GLN A 62 4.16 2.61 9.65
C GLN A 62 4.78 1.92 8.43
N ILE A 63 6.01 2.29 8.04
CA ILE A 63 6.73 1.61 6.94
C ILE A 63 6.92 0.13 7.25
N ARG A 64 7.30 -0.21 8.49
CA ARG A 64 7.47 -1.60 8.91
C ARG A 64 6.15 -2.37 8.83
N ASN A 65 5.05 -1.80 9.33
CA ASN A 65 3.75 -2.45 9.31
C ASN A 65 3.24 -2.69 7.89
N GLU A 66 3.42 -1.71 7.00
CA GLU A 66 3.07 -1.84 5.58
C GLU A 66 3.89 -2.94 4.88
N LEU A 67 5.21 -3.01 5.14
CA LEU A 67 6.08 -4.04 4.57
C LEU A 67 5.71 -5.45 5.09
N VAL A 68 5.50 -5.61 6.40
CA VAL A 68 5.06 -6.89 7.00
C VAL A 68 3.72 -7.33 6.41
N SER A 69 2.79 -6.39 6.22
CA SER A 69 1.49 -6.69 5.61
C SER A 69 1.66 -7.20 4.18
N LYS A 70 2.51 -6.57 3.37
CA LYS A 70 2.78 -7.01 1.99
C LYS A 70 3.39 -8.41 1.93
N ASP A 71 4.34 -8.72 2.83
CA ASP A 71 4.95 -10.05 2.88
C ASP A 71 3.91 -11.12 3.25
N LEU A 72 3.02 -10.83 4.20
CA LEU A 72 1.91 -11.70 4.57
C LEU A 72 0.96 -11.93 3.38
N PHE A 73 0.50 -10.86 2.72
CA PHE A 73 -0.37 -10.96 1.54
C PHE A 73 0.26 -11.77 0.41
N GLN A 74 1.57 -11.60 0.16
CA GLN A 74 2.28 -12.39 -0.85
C GLN A 74 2.35 -13.88 -0.46
N SER A 75 2.56 -14.19 0.82
CA SER A 75 2.57 -15.56 1.33
C SER A 75 1.21 -16.22 1.19
N GLU A 76 0.14 -15.53 1.58
CA GLU A 76 -1.24 -16.02 1.44
C GLU A 76 -1.62 -16.24 -0.03
N THR A 77 -1.24 -15.31 -0.91
CA THR A 77 -1.47 -15.43 -2.35
C THR A 77 -0.79 -16.67 -2.93
N LYS A 78 0.48 -16.91 -2.59
CA LYS A 78 1.20 -18.13 -3.00
C LYS A 78 0.55 -19.40 -2.46
N GLY A 79 0.06 -19.37 -1.21
CA GLY A 79 -0.69 -20.48 -0.62
C GLY A 79 -1.94 -20.82 -1.41
N LEU A 80 -2.73 -19.80 -1.75
CA LEU A 80 -3.94 -19.93 -2.55
C LEU A 80 -3.65 -20.43 -3.98
N GLU A 81 -2.62 -19.91 -4.64
CA GLU A 81 -2.19 -20.39 -5.97
C GLU A 81 -1.82 -21.89 -5.94
N ALA A 82 -1.13 -22.34 -4.90
CA ALA A 82 -0.77 -23.75 -4.73
C ALA A 82 -2.00 -24.64 -4.47
N GLU A 83 -2.98 -24.14 -3.72
CA GLU A 83 -4.24 -24.83 -3.50
C GLU A 83 -5.07 -24.98 -4.79
N ILE A 84 -5.19 -23.91 -5.57
CA ILE A 84 -5.86 -23.93 -6.88
C ILE A 84 -5.22 -24.96 -7.82
N LYS A 85 -3.89 -24.99 -7.92
CA LYS A 85 -3.18 -25.98 -8.76
C LYS A 85 -3.42 -27.42 -8.33
N ARG A 86 -3.51 -27.67 -7.02
CA ARG A 86 -3.83 -29.01 -6.49
C ARG A 86 -5.26 -29.41 -6.85
N MET A 87 -6.22 -28.50 -6.67
CA MET A 87 -7.62 -28.75 -7.04
C MET A 87 -7.77 -29.02 -8.54
N GLU A 88 -7.10 -28.22 -9.39
CA GLU A 88 -7.11 -28.43 -10.84
C GLU A 88 -6.57 -29.81 -11.22
N SER A 89 -5.45 -30.23 -10.61
CA SER A 89 -4.85 -31.55 -10.86
C SER A 89 -5.76 -32.71 -10.41
N SER A 90 -6.43 -32.56 -9.26
CA SER A 90 -7.39 -33.54 -8.76
C SER A 90 -8.57 -33.67 -9.72
N LEU A 91 -9.16 -32.55 -10.16
CA LEU A 91 -10.26 -32.54 -11.13
C LEU A 91 -9.86 -33.17 -12.46
N GLN A 92 -8.69 -32.84 -13.00
CA GLN A 92 -8.18 -33.46 -14.23
C GLN A 92 -8.04 -34.97 -14.09
N SER A 93 -7.58 -35.45 -12.93
CA SER A 93 -7.43 -36.88 -12.63
C SER A 93 -8.79 -37.58 -12.55
N GLU A 94 -9.76 -36.99 -11.85
CA GLU A 94 -11.12 -37.51 -11.73
C GLU A 94 -11.84 -37.57 -13.09
N ILE A 95 -11.69 -36.52 -13.92
CA ILE A 95 -12.22 -36.50 -15.29
C ILE A 95 -11.59 -37.64 -16.11
N LYS A 96 -10.27 -37.81 -16.05
CA LYS A 96 -9.56 -38.87 -16.80
C LYS A 96 -10.02 -40.27 -16.39
N LEU A 97 -10.21 -40.52 -15.10
CA LEU A 97 -10.73 -41.78 -14.58
C LEU A 97 -12.16 -42.04 -15.05
N SER A 98 -13.00 -41.01 -15.01
CA SER A 98 -14.40 -41.08 -15.45
C SER A 98 -14.51 -41.40 -16.95
N VAL A 99 -13.73 -40.70 -17.79
CA VAL A 99 -13.67 -40.95 -19.24
C VAL A 99 -13.18 -42.37 -19.53
N SER A 100 -12.13 -42.83 -18.85
CA SER A 100 -11.60 -44.18 -19.05
C SER A 100 -12.61 -45.27 -18.67
N SER A 101 -13.40 -45.03 -17.62
CA SER A 101 -14.46 -45.92 -17.18
C SER A 101 -15.62 -46.00 -18.17
N LEU A 102 -15.98 -44.88 -18.82
CA LEU A 102 -17.00 -44.84 -19.87
C LEU A 102 -16.55 -45.59 -21.13
N ASN A 103 -15.34 -45.31 -21.62
CA ASN A 103 -14.79 -45.97 -22.82
C ASN A 103 -14.66 -47.49 -22.64
N ASN A 104 -14.29 -47.92 -21.43
CA ASN A 104 -14.25 -49.34 -21.12
C ASN A 104 -15.65 -49.94 -21.17
N LYS A 105 -16.68 -49.31 -20.57
CA LYS A 105 -18.06 -49.81 -20.61
C LYS A 105 -18.60 -49.95 -22.03
N GLU A 106 -18.37 -48.97 -22.89
CA GLU A 106 -18.76 -49.03 -24.31
C GLU A 106 -18.06 -50.17 -25.06
N SER A 107 -16.80 -50.47 -24.72
CA SER A 107 -16.02 -51.54 -25.37
C SER A 107 -16.45 -52.96 -24.99
N ILE A 108 -17.13 -53.16 -23.86
CA ILE A 108 -17.59 -54.48 -23.39
C ILE A 108 -19.05 -54.80 -23.75
N GLY A 109 -19.74 -53.92 -24.49
CA GLY A 109 -21.06 -54.21 -25.06
C GLY A 109 -22.15 -54.53 -24.03
N LEU A 110 -22.39 -53.58 -23.12
CA LEU A 110 -23.71 -53.38 -22.48
C LEU A 110 -24.34 -52.12 -23.07
#